data_AF-I7CV06-F1
#
_entry.id   AF-I7CV06-F1
#
_cell.length_a   1.000
_cell.length_b   1.000
_cell.length_c   1.000
_cell.angle_alpha   90.00
_cell.angle_beta   90.00
_cell.angle_gamma   90.00
#
_symmetry.space_group_name_H-M   'P 1'
#
loop_
_entity.id
_entity.type
_entity.pdbx_description
1 polymer ?
#
loop_
_entity_poly.entity_id
_entity_poly.type
_entity_poly.pdbx_seq_one_letter_code
_entity_poly.pdbx_strand_id
1 'polypeptide(L)'
;MAGIIDTIKLAGTLVLALPAAIAGLELALVRGQTAFGVALVALAIGLVVIQHTLTMPTDVPELLAKRVVGTVAKEPESEPDDDG
;
A
#
# COMPACT_ATOMS: atom_id res chain seq x y z
N MET A 1 13.10 -16.46 4.36
CA MET A 1 13.35 -15.47 5.43
C MET A 1 12.62 -14.20 5.05
N ALA A 2 11.66 -13.76 5.86
CA ALA A 2 10.95 -12.50 5.62
C ALA A 2 11.97 -11.35 5.69
N GLY A 3 12.10 -10.60 4.60
CA GLY A 3 13.02 -9.47 4.54
C GLY A 3 12.49 -8.29 5.33
N ILE A 4 13.38 -7.37 5.73
CA ILE A 4 13.01 -6.11 6.42
C ILE A 4 11.96 -5.33 5.61
N ILE A 5 11.99 -5.47 4.28
CA ILE A 5 10.99 -4.94 3.34
C ILE A 5 9.58 -5.48 3.59
N ASP A 6 9.42 -6.77 3.91
CA ASP A 6 8.09 -7.35 4.20
C ASP A 6 7.53 -6.80 5.50
N THR A 7 8.37 -6.64 6.53
CA THR A 7 7.94 -6.06 7.80
C THR A 7 7.51 -4.59 7.64
N ILE A 8 8.18 -3.82 6.79
CA ILE A 8 7.81 -2.41 6.52
C ILE A 8 6.49 -2.36 5.72
N LYS A 9 6.28 -3.24 4.75
CA LYS A 9 5.02 -3.33 4.00
C LYS A 9 3.85 -3.66 4.93
N LEU A 10 4.03 -4.64 5.80
CA LEU A 10 3.01 -5.05 6.78
C LEU A 10 2.73 -3.91 7.78
N ALA A 11 3.75 -3.20 8.25
CA ALA A 11 3.59 -2.01 9.08
C ALA A 11 2.78 -0.90 8.37
N GLY A 12 3.01 -0.68 7.07
CA GLY A 12 2.23 0.26 6.26
C GLY A 12 0.75 -0.10 6.15
N THR A 13 0.42 -1.38 5.96
CA THR A 13 -0.96 -1.88 5.97
C THR A 13 -1.65 -1.60 7.30
N LEU A 14 -0.94 -1.85 8.39
CA LEU A 14 -1.46 -1.73 9.75
C LEU A 14 -1.85 -0.28 10.08
N VAL A 15 -1.20 0.73 9.51
CA VAL A 15 -1.58 2.15 9.70
C VAL A 15 -3.04 2.41 9.29
N LEU A 16 -3.55 1.71 8.26
CA LEU A 16 -4.94 1.84 7.80
C LEU A 16 -5.87 0.81 8.46
N ALA A 17 -5.37 -0.39 8.72
CA ALA A 17 -6.18 -1.48 9.27
C ALA A 17 -6.46 -1.34 10.78
N LEU A 18 -5.50 -0.83 11.57
CA LEU A 18 -5.64 -0.65 13.01
C LEU A 18 -6.78 0.32 13.38
N PRO A 19 -6.89 1.52 12.80
CA PRO A 19 -7.99 2.44 13.10
C PRO A 19 -9.35 1.81 12.81
N ALA A 20 -9.48 1.10 11.69
CA ALA A 20 -10.71 0.43 11.29
C ALA A 20 -11.05 -0.74 12.23
N ALA A 21 -10.06 -1.53 12.64
CA ALA A 21 -10.23 -2.64 13.56
C ALA A 21 -10.64 -2.17 14.97
N ILE A 22 -9.99 -1.11 15.47
CA ILE A 22 -10.32 -0.49 16.76
C ILE A 22 -11.74 0.07 16.74
N ALA A 23 -12.10 0.83 15.69
CA ALA A 23 -13.45 1.35 15.53
C ALA A 23 -14.50 0.23 15.44
N GLY A 24 -14.22 -0.83 14.68
CA GLY A 24 -15.11 -1.99 14.56
C GLY A 24 -15.33 -2.71 15.89
N LEU A 25 -14.26 -2.94 16.66
CA LEU A 25 -14.34 -3.53 18.00
C LEU A 25 -15.11 -2.65 18.98
N GLU A 26 -14.89 -1.33 18.96
CA GLU A 26 -15.61 -0.39 19.81
C GLU A 26 -17.12 -0.37 19.48
N LEU A 27 -17.48 -0.33 18.20
CA LEU A 27 -18.89 -0.39 17.80
C LEU A 27 -19.56 -1.71 18.17
N ALA A 28 -18.86 -2.83 17.99
CA ALA A 28 -19.41 -4.15 18.28
C ALA A 28 -19.56 -4.41 19.78
N LEU A 29 -18.54 -4.07 20.58
CA LEU A 29 -18.43 -4.48 21.98
C LEU A 29 -18.86 -3.39 22.97
N VAL A 30 -18.64 -2.12 22.66
CA VAL A 30 -18.91 -1.00 23.59
C VAL A 30 -20.26 -0.35 23.29
N ARG A 31 -20.59 -0.11 22.01
CA ARG A 31 -21.83 0.55 21.61
C ARG A 31 -22.99 -0.41 21.31
N GLY A 32 -22.76 -1.72 21.33
CA GLY A 32 -23.77 -2.74 21.03
C GLY A 32 -24.25 -2.76 19.58
N GLN A 33 -23.58 -2.04 18.68
CA GLN A 33 -23.88 -2.00 17.25
C GLN A 33 -23.09 -3.10 16.51
N THR A 34 -23.38 -4.35 16.83
CA THR A 34 -22.68 -5.54 16.33
C THR A 34 -22.66 -5.63 14.81
N ALA A 35 -23.73 -5.27 14.11
CA ALA A 35 -23.76 -5.30 12.64
C ALA A 35 -22.71 -4.36 12.01
N PHE A 36 -22.64 -3.11 12.46
CA PHE A 36 -21.66 -2.14 11.97
C PHE A 36 -20.24 -2.46 12.43
N GLY A 37 -20.08 -2.91 13.68
CA GLY A 37 -18.77 -3.29 14.20
C GLY A 37 -18.17 -4.50 13.48
N VAL A 38 -18.97 -5.54 13.23
CA VAL A 38 -18.55 -6.72 12.45
C VAL A 38 -18.23 -6.34 11.00
N ALA A 39 -19.03 -5.47 10.38
CA ALA A 39 -18.76 -4.98 9.02
C ALA A 39 -17.41 -4.24 8.93
N LEU A 40 -17.08 -3.41 9.91
CA LEU A 40 -15.79 -2.70 9.97
C LEU A 40 -14.61 -3.64 10.22
N VAL A 41 -14.77 -4.64 11.10
CA VAL A 41 -13.74 -5.66 11.33
C VAL A 41 -13.51 -6.49 10.06
N ALA A 42 -14.59 -6.91 9.39
CA ALA A 42 -14.51 -7.63 8.12
C ALA A 42 -13.85 -6.78 7.02
N LEU A 43 -14.14 -5.48 6.97
CA LEU A 43 -13.49 -4.53 6.06
C LEU A 43 -11.99 -4.41 6.38
N ALA A 44 -11.61 -4.30 7.65
CA ALA A 44 -10.20 -4.24 8.06
C ALA A 44 -9.43 -5.50 7.64
N ILE A 45 -10.01 -6.68 7.86
CA ILE A 45 -9.46 -7.95 7.39
C ILE A 45 -9.38 -7.97 5.86
N GLY A 46 -10.43 -7.53 5.18
CA GLY A 46 -10.49 -7.43 3.73
C GLY A 46 -9.38 -6.54 3.17
N LEU A 47 -9.13 -5.37 3.77
CA LEU A 47 -8.03 -4.50 3.38
C LEU A 47 -6.67 -5.18 3.53
N VAL A 48 -6.44 -5.92 4.61
CA VAL A 48 -5.20 -6.67 4.83
C VAL A 48 -5.04 -7.80 3.80
N VAL A 49 -6.10 -8.56 3.54
CA VAL A 49 -6.09 -9.69 2.59
C VAL A 49 -5.93 -9.20 1.16
N ILE A 50 -6.64 -8.15 0.78
CA ILE A 50 -6.53 -7.50 -0.55
C ILE A 50 -5.12 -6.96 -0.73
N GLN A 51 -4.54 -6.33 0.30
CA GLN A 51 -3.16 -5.87 0.20
C GLN A 51 -2.20 -7.05 0.06
N HIS A 52 -2.42 -8.17 0.75
CA HIS A 52 -1.58 -9.36 0.57
C HIS A 52 -1.73 -10.01 -0.83
N THR A 53 -2.91 -9.98 -1.45
CA THR A 53 -3.18 -10.65 -2.74
C THR A 53 -3.00 -9.77 -3.99
N LEU A 54 -3.33 -8.48 -3.94
CA LEU A 54 -3.11 -7.53 -5.05
C LEU A 54 -1.78 -6.81 -4.97
N THR A 55 -1.21 -6.65 -3.77
CA THR A 55 0.15 -6.13 -3.61
C THR A 55 1.11 -7.31 -3.60
N MET A 56 1.00 -8.22 -4.60
CA MET A 56 2.16 -8.98 -5.07
C MET A 56 3.14 -7.92 -5.60
N PRO A 57 4.05 -7.44 -4.74
CA PRO A 57 4.53 -6.07 -4.78
C PRO A 57 5.90 -6.00 -5.43
N THR A 58 6.26 -7.00 -6.24
CA THR A 58 7.61 -7.08 -6.81
C THR A 58 7.70 -6.21 -8.06
N ASP A 59 6.65 -6.19 -8.89
CA ASP A 59 6.77 -5.55 -10.20
C ASP A 59 6.48 -4.05 -10.18
N VAL A 60 5.52 -3.56 -9.38
CA VAL A 60 5.11 -2.13 -9.43
C VAL A 60 6.15 -1.17 -8.83
N PRO A 61 6.76 -1.44 -7.66
CA PRO A 61 7.78 -0.54 -7.10
C PRO A 61 9.07 -0.53 -7.93
N GLU A 62 9.45 -1.68 -8.49
CA GLU A 62 10.63 -1.78 -9.37
C GLU A 62 10.42 -1.02 -10.68
N LEU A 63 9.21 -1.08 -11.25
CA LEU A 63 8.86 -0.30 -12.45
C LEU A 63 8.86 1.21 -12.18
N LEU A 64 8.39 1.66 -11.01
CA LEU A 64 8.45 3.07 -10.64
C LEU A 64 9.89 3.52 -10.37
N ALA A 65 10.69 2.72 -9.67
CA ALA A 65 12.11 3.00 -9.44
C ALA A 65 12.88 3.08 -10.76
N LYS A 66 12.67 2.13 -11.68
CA LYS A 66 13.25 2.16 -13.04
C LYS A 66 12.78 3.36 -13.85
N ARG A 67 11.51 3.78 -13.71
CA ARG A 67 10.99 4.95 -14.43
C ARG A 67 11.59 6.24 -13.89
N VAL A 68 11.73 6.38 -12.57
CA VAL A 68 12.39 7.55 -11.94
C VAL A 68 13.88 7.60 -12.30
N VAL A 69 14.59 6.49 -12.20
CA VAL A 69 16.01 6.39 -12.62
C VAL A 69 16.15 6.65 -14.12
N GLY A 70 15.27 6.09 -14.94
CA GLY A 70 15.26 6.28 -16.38
C GLY A 70 14.89 7.71 -16.81
N THR A 71 14.08 8.42 -16.03
CA THR A 71 13.79 9.85 -16.27
C THR A 71 14.96 10.73 -15.83
N VAL A 72 15.56 10.47 -14.66
CA VAL A 72 16.74 11.21 -14.17
C VAL A 72 17.97 10.98 -15.05
N ALA A 73 18.17 9.76 -15.57
CA ALA A 73 19.25 9.46 -16.50
C ALA A 73 19.03 10.05 -17.91
N LYS A 74 17.83 10.52 -18.22
CA LYS A 74 17.47 11.05 -19.55
C LYS A 74 17.49 12.59 -19.63
N GLU A 75 17.93 13.24 -18.56
CA GLU A 75 18.15 14.69 -18.50
C GLU A 75 19.64 14.93 -18.22
N PRO A 76 20.52 14.85 -19.24
CA PRO A 76 21.04 16.10 -19.81
C PRO A 76 21.52 16.00 -21.28
N GLU A 77 20.74 15.47 -22.22
CA GLU A 77 21.04 15.67 -23.67
C GLU A 77 19.75 15.93 -24.44
N SER A 78 19.30 17.18 -24.39
CA SER A 78 18.33 17.71 -25.36
C SER A 78 18.66 19.17 -25.60
N GLU A 79 19.72 19.42 -26.37
CA GLU A 79 20.01 20.69 -27.04
C GLU A 79 21.06 20.43 -28.15
N PRO A 80 21.20 21.29 -29.17
CA PRO A 80 20.53 21.17 -30.49
C PRO A 80 21.52 21.24 -31.68
N ASP A 81 21.24 20.60 -32.82
CA ASP A 81 21.93 20.86 -34.12
C ASP A 81 20.96 20.39 -35.23
N ASP A 82 20.31 21.25 -36.03
CA ASP A 82 20.85 22.02 -37.16
C ASP A 82 21.80 21.19 -38.05
N ASP A 83 21.27 20.69 -39.19
CA ASP A 83 21.83 20.81 -40.55
C ASP A 83 21.36 19.64 -41.45
N GLY A 84 20.85 19.96 -42.64
CA GLY A 84 20.34 19.00 -43.65
C GLY A 84 19.35 19.60 -44.64
#